data_AF-A0A7W9W677-F1
#
_entry.id   AF-A0A7W9W677-F1
#
_cell.length_a   1.000
_cell.length_b   1.000
_cell.length_c   1.000
_cell.angle_alpha   90.00
_cell.angle_beta   90.00
_cell.angle_gamma   90.00
#
_symmetry.space_group_name_H-M   'P 1'
#
loop_
_entity.id
_entity.type
_entity.pdbx_description
1 polymer ?
#
loop_
_entity_poly.entity_id
_entity_poly.type
_entity_poly.pdbx_seq_one_letter_code
_entity_poly.pdbx_strand_id
1 'polypeptide(L)'
;MRLYRYLGATELLAETARWPIKSAADLEAWRKGVFGSTATFVVTADGMLWLADQRSEHVSCARGAEVQAAGELIFSGEELIAATNLSTGYCPEPECWAALQAALDRAGIVHPGGFTTSYLFRRCDRCGQRNVIKDGIFECGVCGEPLSIVWNFAR
;
A
#
# COMPACT_ATOMS: atom_id res chain seq x y z
N MET A 1 2.12 -15.37 -0.51
CA MET A 1 1.76 -14.14 0.24
C MET A 1 0.25 -13.96 0.24
N ARG A 2 -0.29 -13.18 1.18
CA ARG A 2 -1.72 -12.85 1.23
C ARG A 2 -2.09 -11.93 0.06
N LEU A 3 -3.28 -12.10 -0.50
CA LEU A 3 -3.92 -11.14 -1.41
C LEU A 3 -4.94 -10.30 -0.64
N TYR A 4 -4.90 -9.00 -0.88
CA TYR A 4 -5.80 -8.02 -0.30
C TYR A 4 -6.76 -7.55 -1.37
N ARG A 5 -8.06 -7.76 -1.14
CA ARG A 5 -9.13 -7.20 -1.97
C ARG A 5 -9.37 -5.73 -1.62
N TYR A 6 -9.88 -4.98 -2.57
CA TYR A 6 -10.34 -3.62 -2.31
C TYR A 6 -11.62 -3.63 -1.48
N LEU A 7 -11.70 -2.75 -0.48
CA LEU A 7 -12.77 -2.67 0.51
C LEU A 7 -13.49 -1.32 0.49
N GLY A 8 -13.07 -0.42 -0.41
CA GLY A 8 -13.62 0.94 -0.54
C GLY A 8 -14.76 1.03 -1.55
N ALA A 9 -15.17 2.27 -1.81
CA ALA A 9 -16.25 2.60 -2.72
C ALA A 9 -15.79 2.43 -4.18
N THR A 10 -16.58 1.74 -5.01
CA THR A 10 -16.22 1.40 -6.40
C THR A 10 -16.08 2.62 -7.30
N GLU A 11 -16.66 3.76 -6.95
CA GLU A 11 -16.57 5.04 -7.64
C GLU A 11 -15.14 5.58 -7.68
N LEU A 12 -14.27 5.09 -6.79
CA LEU A 12 -12.85 5.42 -6.76
C LEU A 12 -12.05 4.65 -7.82
N LEU A 13 -12.66 3.72 -8.57
CA LEU A 13 -12.08 3.07 -9.76
C LEU A 13 -12.07 4.00 -10.98
N ALA A 14 -11.56 5.22 -10.80
CA ALA A 14 -11.25 6.08 -11.93
C ALA A 14 -9.95 5.62 -12.60
N GLU A 15 -9.81 5.84 -13.91
CA GLU A 15 -8.56 5.55 -14.58
C GLU A 15 -7.48 6.56 -14.17
N THR A 16 -6.36 6.05 -13.65
CA THR A 16 -5.15 6.84 -13.38
C THR A 16 -4.00 6.36 -14.25
N ALA A 17 -3.03 7.22 -14.51
CA ALA A 17 -1.77 6.80 -15.12
C ALA A 17 -0.99 5.94 -14.10
N ARG A 18 -0.44 4.82 -14.59
CA ARG A 18 0.40 3.92 -13.78
C ARG A 18 1.58 3.41 -14.58
N TRP A 19 2.69 3.17 -13.91
CA TRP A 19 3.94 2.73 -14.51
C TRP A 19 4.41 1.41 -13.89
N PRO A 20 4.70 0.39 -14.70
CA PRO A 20 5.32 -0.83 -14.21
C PRO A 20 6.80 -0.55 -13.95
N ILE A 21 7.30 -0.94 -12.78
CA ILE A 21 8.70 -0.77 -12.40
C ILE A 21 9.36 -2.14 -12.38
N LYS A 22 10.11 -2.45 -13.44
CA LYS A 22 10.83 -3.73 -13.61
C LYS A 22 12.33 -3.58 -13.41
N SER A 23 12.82 -2.34 -13.35
CA SER A 23 14.23 -2.00 -13.23
C SER A 23 14.40 -0.61 -12.61
N ALA A 24 15.62 -0.31 -12.15
CA ALA A 24 16.00 1.05 -11.73
C ALA A 24 15.82 2.09 -12.85
N ALA A 25 16.02 1.71 -14.11
CA ALA A 25 15.81 2.59 -15.26
C ALA A 25 14.32 2.96 -15.45
N ASP A 26 13.39 2.04 -15.18
CA ASP A 26 11.95 2.32 -15.21
C ASP A 26 11.58 3.32 -14.11
N LEU A 27 12.15 3.16 -12.91
CA LEU A 27 11.95 4.10 -11.81
C LEU A 27 12.48 5.50 -12.19
N GLU A 28 13.69 5.59 -12.74
CA GLU A 28 14.26 6.86 -13.16
C GLU A 28 13.43 7.52 -14.27
N ALA A 29 12.94 6.74 -15.24
CA ALA A 29 12.10 7.22 -16.31
C ALA A 29 10.76 7.76 -15.79
N TRP A 30 10.09 7.04 -14.89
CA TRP A 30 8.86 7.50 -14.23
C TRP A 30 9.11 8.83 -13.51
N ARG A 31 10.20 8.93 -12.76
CA ARG A 31 10.54 10.14 -12.00
C ARG A 31 10.79 11.38 -12.84
N LYS A 32 11.31 11.25 -14.06
CA LYS A 32 11.51 12.40 -14.97
C LYS A 32 10.19 13.09 -15.35
N GLY A 33 9.07 12.38 -15.25
CA GLY A 33 7.74 12.90 -15.56
C GLY A 33 6.90 13.34 -14.35
N VAL A 34 7.37 13.11 -13.12
CA VAL A 34 6.58 13.31 -11.90
C VAL A 34 7.23 14.33 -10.99
N PHE A 35 6.42 15.27 -10.50
CA PHE A 35 6.82 16.24 -9.50
C PHE A 35 6.36 15.77 -8.12
N GLY A 36 7.28 15.28 -7.29
CA GLY A 36 6.96 14.90 -5.91
C GLY A 36 7.99 13.97 -5.29
N SER A 37 7.99 13.94 -3.95
CA SER A 37 8.81 13.03 -3.14
C SER A 37 8.06 11.77 -2.72
N THR A 38 6.85 11.53 -3.24
CA THR A 38 6.01 10.41 -2.81
C THR A 38 5.28 9.78 -3.99
N ALA A 39 5.19 8.46 -4.00
CA ALA A 39 4.47 7.67 -5.00
C ALA A 39 3.42 6.78 -4.34
N THR A 40 2.29 6.63 -5.00
CA THR A 40 1.33 5.57 -4.69
C THR A 40 1.86 4.28 -5.29
N PHE A 41 1.96 3.20 -4.52
CA PHE A 41 2.38 1.91 -5.07
C PHE A 41 1.36 0.80 -4.82
N VAL A 42 1.35 -0.16 -5.73
CA VAL A 42 0.76 -1.48 -5.51
C VAL A 42 1.71 -2.56 -6.01
N VAL A 43 1.70 -3.71 -5.34
CA VAL A 43 2.30 -4.95 -5.85
C VAL A 43 1.16 -5.86 -6.24
N THR A 44 1.02 -6.17 -7.52
CA THR A 44 -0.10 -6.99 -8.03
C THR A 44 0.08 -8.47 -7.68
N ALA A 45 -0.95 -9.28 -7.94
CA ALA A 45 -0.94 -10.72 -7.62
C ALA A 45 0.19 -11.52 -8.28
N ASP A 46 0.70 -11.05 -9.42
CA ASP A 46 1.86 -11.59 -10.14
C ASP A 46 3.21 -11.06 -9.61
N GLY A 47 3.19 -10.22 -8.57
CA GLY A 47 4.38 -9.60 -7.98
C GLY A 47 4.91 -8.38 -8.73
N MET A 48 4.21 -7.86 -9.75
CA MET A 48 4.66 -6.64 -10.44
C MET A 48 4.48 -5.41 -9.55
N LEU A 49 5.53 -4.58 -9.45
CA LEU A 49 5.45 -3.26 -8.82
C LEU A 49 4.87 -2.25 -9.81
N TRP A 50 3.80 -1.57 -9.41
CA TRP A 50 3.21 -0.48 -10.16
C TRP A 50 3.23 0.80 -9.32
N LEU A 51 3.64 1.90 -9.95
CA LEU A 51 3.60 3.23 -9.36
C LEU A 51 2.54 4.09 -10.04
N ALA A 52 1.92 4.95 -9.26
CA ALA A 52 1.12 6.07 -9.72
C ALA A 52 1.52 7.32 -8.94
N ASP A 53 1.13 8.48 -9.45
CA ASP A 53 1.46 9.76 -8.84
C ASP A 53 0.93 9.87 -7.41
N GLN A 54 1.51 10.79 -6.63
CA GLN A 54 1.06 11.06 -5.26
C GLN A 54 -0.46 11.32 -5.24
N ARG A 55 -1.14 10.82 -4.20
CA ARG A 55 -2.60 10.96 -4.01
C ARG A 55 -3.47 10.25 -5.06
N SER A 56 -2.88 9.45 -5.95
CA SER A 56 -3.67 8.50 -6.74
C SER A 56 -4.30 7.46 -5.81
N GLU A 57 -5.52 7.05 -6.11
CA GLU A 57 -6.15 5.94 -5.39
C GLU A 57 -5.41 4.63 -5.68
N HIS A 58 -5.09 3.84 -4.64
CA HIS A 58 -4.45 2.53 -4.82
C HIS A 58 -5.28 1.62 -5.73
N VAL A 59 -6.60 1.72 -5.66
CA VAL A 59 -7.52 0.89 -6.46
C VAL A 59 -7.44 1.23 -7.95
N SER A 60 -7.29 2.50 -8.29
CA SER A 60 -7.04 2.95 -9.67
C SER A 60 -5.71 2.44 -10.20
N CYS A 61 -4.66 2.48 -9.36
CA CYS A 61 -3.33 1.95 -9.69
C CYS A 61 -3.36 0.42 -9.88
N ALA A 62 -4.09 -0.29 -9.03
CA ALA A 62 -4.31 -1.73 -9.15
C ALA A 62 -5.28 -2.12 -10.28
N ARG A 63 -5.97 -1.16 -10.91
CA ARG A 63 -7.08 -1.42 -11.86
C ARG A 63 -8.18 -2.30 -11.23
N GLY A 64 -8.46 -2.09 -9.95
CA GLY A 64 -9.44 -2.86 -9.19
C GLY A 64 -9.03 -4.28 -8.80
N ALA A 65 -7.84 -4.73 -9.19
CA ALA A 65 -7.36 -6.05 -8.85
C ALA A 65 -7.02 -6.19 -7.36
N GLU A 66 -6.97 -7.44 -6.89
CA GLU A 66 -6.35 -7.77 -5.61
C GLU A 66 -4.83 -7.53 -5.67
N VAL A 67 -4.26 -7.16 -4.53
CA VAL A 67 -2.84 -6.79 -4.42
C VAL A 67 -2.15 -7.60 -3.34
N GLN A 68 -0.85 -7.84 -3.48
CA GLN A 68 -0.01 -8.40 -2.43
C GLN A 68 0.47 -7.33 -1.44
N ALA A 69 0.58 -6.08 -1.88
CA ALA A 69 0.89 -4.92 -1.06
C ALA A 69 0.34 -3.63 -1.70
N ALA A 70 0.05 -2.63 -0.88
CA ALA A 70 -0.32 -1.29 -1.31
C ALA A 70 0.10 -0.28 -0.26
N GLY A 71 0.47 0.93 -0.68
CA GLY A 71 0.88 1.99 0.23
C GLY A 71 1.58 3.13 -0.47
N GLU A 72 2.54 3.75 0.22
CA GLU A 72 3.30 4.89 -0.30
C GLU A 72 4.80 4.62 -0.25
N LEU A 73 5.51 5.06 -1.30
CA LEU A 73 6.97 5.15 -1.33
C LEU A 73 7.39 6.61 -1.22
N ILE A 74 8.45 6.89 -0.46
CA ILE A 74 8.96 8.24 -0.22
C ILE A 74 10.41 8.33 -0.65
N PHE A 75 10.72 9.35 -1.44
CA PHE A 75 12.01 9.58 -2.07
C PHE A 75 12.66 10.88 -1.60
N SER A 76 13.99 10.89 -1.48
CA SER A 76 14.80 12.09 -1.26
C SER A 76 15.90 12.14 -2.32
N GLY A 77 15.81 13.08 -3.26
CA GLY A 77 16.56 12.93 -4.51
C GLY A 77 16.25 11.56 -5.11
N GLU A 78 17.22 10.88 -5.70
CA GLU A 78 17.05 9.57 -6.37
C GLU A 78 16.77 8.39 -5.43
N GLU A 79 17.03 8.54 -4.14
CA GLU A 79 16.99 7.47 -3.15
C GLU A 79 15.57 7.21 -2.62
N LEU A 80 15.19 5.92 -2.52
CA LEU A 80 14.01 5.48 -1.78
C LEU A 80 14.34 5.43 -0.29
N ILE A 81 13.87 6.42 0.46
CA ILE A 81 14.23 6.59 1.88
C ILE A 81 13.19 6.03 2.84
N ALA A 82 11.94 5.91 2.41
CA ALA A 82 10.89 5.36 3.24
C ALA A 82 9.78 4.69 2.44
N ALA A 83 9.09 3.77 3.10
CA ALA A 83 7.91 3.10 2.58
C ALA A 83 6.89 2.92 3.71
N THR A 84 5.61 2.96 3.36
CA THR A 84 4.51 2.65 4.27
C THR A 84 3.53 1.69 3.62
N ASN A 85 2.77 0.94 4.43
CA ASN A 85 1.63 0.14 3.98
C ASN A 85 0.29 0.91 4.13
N LEU A 86 0.33 2.24 4.09
CA LEU A 86 -0.84 3.10 4.29
C LEU A 86 -1.79 3.02 3.09
N SER A 87 -2.69 2.06 3.11
CA SER A 87 -3.81 1.98 2.17
C SER A 87 -5.09 1.68 2.93
N THR A 88 -5.98 2.68 3.06
CA THR A 88 -7.28 2.51 3.72
C THR A 88 -8.28 1.73 2.86
N GLY A 89 -8.01 1.62 1.55
CA GLY A 89 -8.79 0.84 0.60
C GLY A 89 -8.48 -0.66 0.60
N TYR A 90 -7.21 -1.04 0.79
CA TYR A 90 -6.79 -2.45 0.80
C TYR A 90 -6.47 -2.99 2.21
N CYS A 91 -6.14 -2.11 3.14
CA CYS A 91 -5.80 -2.44 4.53
C CYS A 91 -4.76 -3.57 4.68
N PRO A 92 -3.59 -3.52 3.99
CA PRO A 92 -2.62 -4.60 4.05
C PRO A 92 -1.91 -4.68 5.42
N GLU A 93 -1.64 -5.89 5.91
CA GLU A 93 -0.82 -6.08 7.12
C GLU A 93 0.67 -5.81 6.84
N PRO A 94 1.49 -5.48 7.86
CA PRO A 94 2.93 -5.24 7.70
C PRO A 94 3.72 -6.35 7.00
N GLU A 95 3.27 -7.61 7.08
CA GLU A 95 3.89 -8.74 6.36
C GLU A 95 3.83 -8.57 4.83
N CYS A 96 3.00 -7.67 4.31
CA CYS A 96 3.02 -7.28 2.90
C CYS A 96 4.36 -6.67 2.46
N TRP A 97 5.21 -6.24 3.40
CA TRP A 97 6.57 -5.77 3.11
C TRP A 97 7.35 -6.76 2.24
N ALA A 98 7.23 -8.06 2.51
CA ALA A 98 7.92 -9.10 1.74
C ALA A 98 7.58 -9.03 0.23
N ALA A 99 6.38 -8.57 -0.13
CA ALA A 99 5.99 -8.37 -1.52
C ALA A 99 6.71 -7.22 -2.17
N LEU A 100 6.72 -6.09 -1.47
CA LEU A 100 7.37 -4.88 -1.93
C LEU A 100 8.88 -5.12 -2.04
N GLN A 101 9.50 -5.69 -1.01
CA GLN A 101 10.91 -6.06 -1.02
C GLN A 101 11.25 -6.93 -2.23
N ALA A 102 10.54 -8.04 -2.43
CA ALA A 102 10.84 -8.93 -3.55
C ALA A 102 10.68 -8.23 -4.91
N ALA A 103 9.75 -7.28 -5.04
CA ALA A 103 9.56 -6.51 -6.27
C ALA A 103 10.67 -5.47 -6.48
N LEU A 104 11.10 -4.77 -5.42
CA LEU A 104 12.21 -3.83 -5.46
C LEU A 104 13.54 -4.54 -5.74
N ASP A 105 13.80 -5.69 -5.10
CA ASP A 105 14.96 -6.54 -5.32
C ASP A 105 15.05 -7.00 -6.79
N ARG A 106 13.93 -7.47 -7.36
CA ARG A 106 13.85 -7.84 -8.79
C ARG A 106 14.15 -6.66 -9.71
N ALA A 107 13.74 -5.46 -9.33
CA ALA A 107 14.00 -4.24 -10.09
C ALA A 107 15.41 -3.66 -9.85
N GLY A 108 16.20 -4.23 -8.93
CA GLY A 108 17.51 -3.70 -8.55
C GLY A 108 17.42 -2.33 -7.87
N ILE A 109 16.34 -2.05 -7.15
CA ILE A 109 16.12 -0.77 -6.45
C ILE A 109 16.58 -0.90 -5.00
N VAL A 110 17.53 -0.05 -4.59
CA VAL A 110 17.97 0.05 -3.20
C VAL A 110 16.84 0.61 -2.33
N HIS A 111 16.67 0.03 -1.14
CA HIS A 111 15.52 0.32 -0.27
C HIS A 111 15.87 0.18 1.22
N PRO A 112 15.08 0.77 2.14
CA PRO A 112 15.38 0.76 3.58
C PRO A 112 15.31 -0.61 4.26
N GLY A 113 14.79 -1.64 3.59
CA GLY A 113 14.75 -3.02 4.12
C GLY A 113 13.55 -3.32 5.03
N GLY A 114 12.69 -2.33 5.25
CA GLY A 114 11.42 -2.46 5.97
C GLY A 114 10.50 -1.26 5.67
N PHE A 115 9.26 -1.33 6.14
CA PHE A 115 8.44 -0.12 6.25
C PHE A 115 9.02 0.80 7.32
N THR A 116 9.32 2.04 6.96
CA THR A 116 9.75 3.07 7.91
C THR A 116 8.62 3.44 8.87
N THR A 117 7.39 3.40 8.36
CA THR A 117 6.17 3.48 9.17
C THR A 117 5.21 2.40 8.71
N SER A 118 4.81 1.51 9.61
CA SER A 118 3.80 0.49 9.32
C SER A 118 2.51 0.75 10.08
N TYR A 119 1.40 0.32 9.49
CA TYR A 119 0.04 0.51 9.98
C TYR A 119 -0.63 -0.85 10.12
N LEU A 120 -1.34 -1.04 11.23
CA LEU A 120 -2.24 -2.17 11.42
C LEU A 120 -3.67 -1.66 11.23
N PHE A 121 -4.44 -2.35 10.40
CA PHE A 121 -5.84 -2.01 10.15
C PHE A 121 -6.76 -3.07 10.74
N ARG A 122 -7.84 -2.66 11.39
CA ARG A 122 -8.88 -3.59 11.87
C ARG A 122 -10.27 -3.08 11.54
N ARG A 123 -11.16 -4.02 11.21
CA ARG A 123 -12.59 -3.75 11.10
C ARG A 123 -13.22 -3.96 12.47
N CYS A 124 -14.06 -3.03 12.91
CA CYS A 124 -14.89 -3.28 14.08
C CYS A 124 -16.02 -4.24 13.70
N ASP A 125 -16.17 -5.36 14.42
CA ASP A 125 -17.23 -6.32 14.16
C ASP A 125 -18.62 -5.79 14.57
N ARG A 126 -18.67 -4.81 15.48
CA ARG A 126 -19.92 -4.18 15.95
C ARG A 126 -20.42 -3.10 15.00
N CYS A 127 -19.61 -2.09 14.68
CA CYS A 127 -20.04 -0.93 13.88
C CYS A 127 -19.54 -0.94 12.43
N GLY A 128 -18.74 -1.94 12.03
CA GLY A 128 -18.21 -2.07 10.67
C GLY A 128 -17.09 -1.08 10.31
N GLN A 129 -16.74 -0.15 11.19
CA GLN A 129 -15.75 0.89 10.92
C GLN A 129 -14.33 0.33 10.78
N ARG A 130 -13.57 0.93 9.87
CA ARG A 130 -12.13 0.70 9.70
C ARG A 130 -11.36 1.53 10.71
N ASN A 131 -10.42 0.90 11.40
CA ASN A 131 -9.59 1.55 12.41
C ASN A 131 -8.13 1.31 12.05
N VAL A 132 -7.31 2.34 12.23
CA VAL A 132 -5.85 2.22 12.28
C VAL A 132 -5.49 2.05 13.75
N ILE A 133 -4.79 0.97 14.07
CA ILE A 133 -4.32 0.71 15.44
C ILE A 133 -3.18 1.67 15.75
N LYS A 134 -3.29 2.38 16.87
CA LYS A 134 -2.27 3.29 17.40
C LYS A 134 -1.78 2.75 18.73
N ASP A 135 -0.47 2.79 18.94
CA ASP A 135 0.17 2.41 20.21
C ASP A 135 -0.20 1.00 20.72
N GLY A 136 -0.57 0.09 19.81
CA GLY A 136 -1.01 -1.27 20.15
C GLY A 136 -2.41 -1.36 20.78
N ILE A 137 -3.20 -0.28 20.74
CA ILE A 137 -4.54 -0.24 21.34
C ILE A 137 -5.58 -0.77 20.35
N PHE A 138 -6.08 -1.97 20.61
CA PHE A 138 -7.12 -2.64 19.81
C PHE A 138 -8.53 -2.26 20.30
N GLU A 139 -8.87 -0.98 20.17
CA GLU A 139 -10.19 -0.45 20.51
C GLU A 139 -10.76 0.35 19.33
N CYS A 140 -12.05 0.19 19.07
CA CYS A 140 -12.71 0.95 18.01
C CYS A 140 -12.87 2.41 18.43
N GLY A 141 -12.20 3.32 17.73
CA GLY A 141 -12.28 4.77 18.00
C GLY A 141 -13.65 5.40 17.74
N VAL A 142 -14.63 4.64 17.25
CA VAL A 142 -16.00 5.11 17.00
C VAL A 142 -16.99 4.62 18.06
N CYS A 143 -16.91 3.35 18.48
CA CYS A 143 -17.92 2.76 19.38
C CYS A 143 -17.34 2.13 20.65
N GLY A 144 -16.03 2.18 20.86
CA GLY A 144 -15.34 1.64 22.04
C GLY A 144 -15.25 0.11 22.09
N GLU A 145 -15.76 -0.60 21.07
CA GLU A 145 -15.71 -2.06 21.05
C GLU A 145 -14.26 -2.56 20.90
N PRO A 146 -13.84 -3.60 21.63
CA PRO A 146 -12.58 -4.29 21.37
C PRO A 146 -12.46 -4.72 19.90
N LEU A 147 -11.32 -4.42 19.29
CA LEU A 147 -11.01 -4.82 17.92
C LEU A 147 -10.32 -6.19 17.91
N SER A 148 -10.46 -6.90 16.79
CA SER A 148 -9.75 -8.16 16.60
C SER A 148 -8.24 -7.95 16.61
N ILE A 149 -7.50 -8.82 17.30
CA ILE A 149 -6.03 -8.83 17.25
C ILE A 149 -5.50 -9.36 15.91
N VAL A 150 -6.31 -10.13 15.18
CA VAL A 150 -5.98 -10.63 13.84
C VAL A 150 -6.65 -9.81 12.75
N TRP A 151 -6.05 -9.75 11.57
CA TRP A 151 -6.65 -9.10 10.41
C TRP A 151 -8.00 -9.75 10.05
N ASN A 152 -9.07 -8.95 9.94
CA ASN A 152 -10.45 -9.44 9.85
C ASN A 152 -11.27 -8.86 8.68
N PHE A 153 -10.63 -8.47 7.58
CA PHE A 153 -11.31 -7.93 6.40
C PHE A 153 -11.67 -8.95 5.31
N ALA A 154 -11.36 -10.24 5.49
CA ALA A 154 -11.79 -11.31 4.57
C ALA A 154 -13.27 -11.67 4.71
N ARG A 155 -13.98 -11.09 5.69
CA ARG A 155 -15.39 -11.36 5.97
C ARG A 155 -16.32 -10.71 4.98
#